data_AF-A0A9N9FYE2-F1
#
_entry.id   AF-A0A9N9FYE2-F1
#
_cell.length_a   1.000
_cell.length_b   1.000
_cell.length_c   1.000
_cell.angle_alpha   90.00
_cell.angle_beta   90.00
_cell.angle_gamma   90.00
#
_symmetry.space_group_name_H-M   'P 1'
#
loop_
_entity.id
_entity.type
_entity.pdbx_description
1 polymer ?
#
loop_
_entity_poly.entity_id
_entity_poly.type
_entity_poly.pdbx_seq_one_letter_code
_entity_poly.pdbx_strand_id
1 'polypeptide(L)'
;MDVAMGDSETKPSTEHRYVPKNSMNAVTIADYTAVWEKVSFFVQLALRADLQVTHPLYLYSHEDLYRNIYWTCWRGSQGRLFGDLKNVIKETLVSLNGQLQSSQNLDEFVMKFAAILSNHLRAIDVLGSVFAYLDSTYIKDVHNDNLRHVMVESFVQIILKESEMQLMYIFKKVIENTPIANANKIKDIVRDLFKMSTDSLYLNPLLFQSVISGIRLPPNFEDLRMKYMQLDTEYRLMRGYNDEPSDPKCSLSKRTVSARDEDDYNASSCKRRQIGP
;
A
#
# COMPACT_ATOMS: atom_id res chain seq x y z
N MET A 1 -58.19 3.29 69.26
CA MET A 1 -57.95 2.05 68.53
C MET A 1 -58.45 2.26 67.12
N ASP A 2 -57.50 2.46 66.22
CA ASP A 2 -57.39 1.81 64.91
C ASP A 2 -56.97 2.75 63.78
N VAL A 3 -55.99 2.22 63.05
CA VAL A 3 -55.05 2.83 62.12
C VAL A 3 -55.38 2.33 60.72
N ALA A 4 -55.31 3.22 59.71
CA ALA A 4 -54.77 2.99 58.35
C ALA A 4 -55.08 4.25 57.51
N MET A 5 -54.08 5.03 57.05
CA MET A 5 -53.40 4.90 55.73
C MET A 5 -54.41 4.70 54.58
N GLY A 6 -54.55 5.54 53.57
CA GLY A 6 -53.66 6.53 52.97
C GLY A 6 -53.51 6.15 51.49
N ASP A 7 -54.29 6.75 50.60
CA ASP A 7 -54.14 6.59 49.15
C ASP A 7 -54.31 7.94 48.44
N SER A 8 -53.19 8.44 47.93
CA SER A 8 -53.09 9.58 47.03
C SER A 8 -53.17 9.10 45.59
N GLU A 9 -54.21 9.52 44.86
CA GLU A 9 -54.38 9.28 43.43
C GLU A 9 -53.32 10.01 42.60
N THR A 10 -52.39 9.26 42.03
CA THR A 10 -51.44 9.72 41.01
C THR A 10 -52.00 9.46 39.61
N LYS A 11 -52.11 10.53 38.81
CA LYS A 11 -52.49 10.52 37.39
C LYS A 11 -51.61 9.56 36.56
N PRO A 12 -52.14 8.88 35.53
CA PRO A 12 -51.32 8.09 34.64
C PRO A 12 -50.56 9.01 33.67
N SER A 13 -49.25 9.09 33.85
CA SER A 13 -48.31 9.72 32.93
C SER A 13 -48.24 8.92 31.63
N THR A 14 -48.50 9.60 30.52
CA THR A 14 -48.40 9.08 29.15
C THR A 14 -46.94 8.83 28.79
N GLU A 15 -46.43 7.65 29.15
CA GLU A 15 -45.12 7.18 28.73
C GLU A 15 -45.26 6.55 27.33
N HIS A 16 -45.07 7.35 26.28
CA HIS A 16 -44.78 6.84 24.94
C HIS A 16 -43.41 6.16 24.97
N ARG A 17 -43.39 4.94 25.50
CA ARG A 17 -42.25 4.04 25.42
C ARG A 17 -42.09 3.66 23.95
N TYR A 18 -41.07 4.24 23.30
CA TYR A 18 -40.64 3.82 21.98
C TYR A 18 -40.16 2.36 22.10
N VAL A 19 -41.02 1.42 21.71
CA VAL A 19 -40.64 0.02 21.57
C VAL A 19 -39.98 -0.11 20.20
N PRO A 20 -38.68 -0.45 20.09
CA PRO A 20 -38.10 -0.75 18.79
C PRO A 20 -38.83 -1.97 18.22
N LYS A 21 -39.54 -1.78 17.10
CA LYS A 21 -40.13 -2.87 16.31
C LYS A 21 -39.01 -3.67 15.62
N ASN A 22 -38.22 -4.41 16.39
CA ASN A 22 -37.27 -5.40 15.89
C ASN A 22 -37.99 -6.72 15.62
N SER A 23 -38.87 -6.75 14.60
CA SER A 23 -39.50 -8.00 14.14
C SER A 23 -40.11 -7.93 12.74
N MET A 24 -39.52 -7.16 11.82
CA MET A 24 -39.91 -7.25 10.41
C MET A 24 -38.68 -7.52 9.52
N ASN A 25 -38.53 -8.83 9.24
CA ASN A 25 -37.69 -9.45 8.21
C ASN A 25 -36.18 -9.46 8.49
N ALA A 26 -35.74 -10.41 9.33
CA ALA A 26 -34.36 -10.88 9.30
C ALA A 26 -34.00 -11.26 7.85
N VAL A 27 -32.85 -10.79 7.36
CA VAL A 27 -32.35 -11.16 6.03
C VAL A 27 -32.18 -12.67 6.01
N THR A 28 -32.86 -13.36 5.08
CA THR A 28 -32.55 -14.75 4.84
C THR A 28 -31.14 -14.84 4.24
N ILE A 29 -30.41 -15.92 4.51
CA ILE A 29 -29.06 -16.10 3.95
C ILE A 29 -29.09 -15.97 2.42
N ALA A 30 -30.16 -16.43 1.77
CA ALA A 30 -30.35 -16.33 0.33
C ALA A 30 -30.50 -14.87 -0.16
N ASP A 31 -31.31 -14.06 0.53
CA ASP A 31 -31.49 -12.64 0.19
C ASP A 31 -30.17 -11.86 0.33
N TYR A 32 -29.39 -12.15 1.37
CA TYR A 32 -28.06 -11.56 1.54
C TYR A 32 -27.14 -11.96 0.38
N THR A 33 -27.05 -13.27 0.08
CA THR A 33 -26.13 -13.78 -0.92
C THR A 33 -26.41 -13.18 -2.30
N ALA A 34 -27.67 -13.09 -2.72
CA ALA A 34 -28.02 -12.50 -4.01
C ALA A 34 -27.63 -11.01 -4.12
N VAL A 35 -27.83 -10.24 -3.04
CA VAL A 35 -27.39 -8.85 -2.98
C VAL A 35 -25.86 -8.76 -2.96
N TRP A 36 -25.22 -9.60 -2.15
CA TRP A 36 -23.77 -9.60 -1.97
C TRP A 36 -23.03 -10.00 -3.25
N GLU A 37 -23.52 -10.95 -4.04
CA GLU A 37 -22.91 -11.31 -5.33
C GLU A 37 -22.81 -10.08 -6.26
N LYS A 38 -23.88 -9.30 -6.37
CA LYS A 38 -23.90 -8.07 -7.17
C LYS A 38 -22.94 -7.02 -6.60
N VAL A 39 -22.97 -6.81 -5.28
CA VAL A 39 -22.15 -5.79 -4.60
C VAL A 39 -20.67 -6.15 -4.64
N SER A 40 -20.31 -7.40 -4.34
CA SER A 40 -18.93 -7.89 -4.37
C SER A 40 -18.33 -7.83 -5.76
N PHE A 41 -19.08 -8.19 -6.80
CA PHE A 41 -18.62 -8.04 -8.17
C PHE A 41 -18.39 -6.56 -8.52
N PHE A 42 -19.29 -5.66 -8.13
CA PHE A 42 -19.07 -4.22 -8.31
C PHE A 42 -17.81 -3.72 -7.58
N VAL A 43 -17.53 -4.19 -6.35
CA VAL A 43 -16.30 -3.86 -5.63
C VAL A 43 -15.06 -4.32 -6.38
N GLN A 44 -15.08 -5.55 -6.92
CA GLN A 44 -13.98 -6.05 -7.76
C GLN A 44 -13.80 -5.18 -9.01
N LEU A 45 -14.88 -4.81 -9.70
CA LEU A 45 -14.82 -3.92 -10.86
C LEU A 45 -14.24 -2.55 -10.50
N ALA A 46 -14.63 -1.97 -9.37
CA ALA A 46 -14.10 -0.68 -8.92
C ALA A 46 -12.58 -0.75 -8.70
N LEU A 47 -12.07 -1.83 -8.12
CA LEU A 47 -10.65 -2.04 -7.84
C LEU A 47 -9.82 -2.48 -9.05
N ARG A 48 -10.45 -3.10 -10.06
CA ARG A 48 -9.79 -3.67 -11.24
C ARG A 48 -10.07 -2.88 -12.52
N ALA A 49 -9.12 -2.02 -12.90
CA ALA A 49 -9.22 -1.20 -14.11
C ALA A 49 -9.35 -2.03 -15.40
N ASP A 50 -8.75 -3.22 -15.45
CA ASP A 50 -8.84 -4.14 -16.59
C ASP A 50 -10.28 -4.63 -16.82
N LEU A 51 -11.01 -4.91 -15.74
CA LEU A 51 -12.41 -5.34 -15.85
C LEU A 51 -13.34 -4.22 -16.28
N GLN A 52 -13.01 -2.95 -15.99
CA GLN A 52 -13.82 -1.79 -16.37
C GLN A 52 -13.92 -1.58 -17.88
N VAL A 53 -12.99 -2.14 -18.67
CA VAL A 53 -13.04 -2.09 -20.15
C VAL A 53 -14.22 -2.90 -20.68
N THR A 54 -14.46 -4.08 -20.11
CA THR A 54 -15.54 -4.99 -20.52
C THR A 54 -16.82 -4.77 -19.73
N HIS A 55 -16.71 -4.32 -18.48
CA HIS A 55 -17.82 -4.05 -17.57
C HIS A 55 -17.67 -2.65 -16.95
N PRO A 56 -17.96 -1.58 -17.71
CA PRO A 56 -17.84 -0.22 -17.21
C PRO A 56 -18.70 0.05 -15.98
N LEU A 57 -18.17 0.82 -15.03
CA LEU A 57 -18.86 1.13 -13.77
C LEU A 57 -20.20 1.86 -13.97
N TYR A 58 -20.35 2.63 -15.06
CA TYR A 58 -21.59 3.38 -15.34
C TYR A 58 -22.80 2.47 -15.62
N LEU A 59 -22.59 1.18 -15.88
CA LEU A 59 -23.67 0.20 -16.05
C LEU A 59 -24.38 -0.13 -14.72
N TYR A 60 -23.78 0.26 -13.58
CA TYR A 60 -24.34 0.04 -12.26
C TYR A 60 -24.97 1.33 -11.75
N SER A 61 -26.26 1.26 -11.41
CA SER A 61 -26.95 2.37 -10.74
C SER A 61 -26.39 2.56 -9.33
N HIS A 62 -25.86 3.75 -9.07
CA HIS A 62 -25.41 4.16 -7.75
C HIS A 62 -26.54 4.05 -6.72
N GLU A 63 -27.74 4.52 -7.07
CA GLU A 63 -28.92 4.46 -6.20
C GLU A 63 -29.29 3.02 -5.84
N ASP A 64 -29.24 2.11 -6.81
CA ASP A 64 -29.54 0.69 -6.55
C ASP A 64 -28.52 0.05 -5.62
N LEU A 65 -27.23 0.32 -5.84
CA LEU A 65 -26.16 -0.20 -4.98
C LEU A 65 -26.29 0.35 -3.57
N TYR A 66 -26.44 1.67 -3.43
CA TYR A 66 -26.60 2.33 -2.14
C TYR A 66 -27.83 1.81 -1.40
N ARG A 67 -28.98 1.71 -2.09
CA ARG A 67 -30.24 1.19 -1.52
C ARG A 67 -30.08 -0.25 -1.03
N ASN A 68 -29.42 -1.11 -1.81
CA ASN A 68 -29.18 -2.49 -1.40
C ASN A 68 -28.29 -2.59 -0.15
N ILE A 69 -27.23 -1.78 -0.07
CA ILE A 69 -26.34 -1.70 1.08
C ILE A 69 -27.08 -1.17 2.30
N TYR A 70 -27.85 -0.09 2.13
CA TYR A 70 -28.70 0.48 3.16
C TYR A 70 -29.66 -0.57 3.74
N TRP A 71 -30.40 -1.27 2.89
CA TRP A 71 -31.34 -2.31 3.35
C TRP A 71 -30.64 -3.46 4.08
N THR A 72 -29.45 -3.85 3.60
CA THR A 72 -28.62 -4.88 4.25
C THR A 72 -28.20 -4.44 5.65
N CYS A 73 -27.78 -3.19 5.81
CA CYS A 73 -27.42 -2.61 7.10
C CYS A 73 -28.63 -2.48 8.02
N TRP A 74 -29.74 -1.94 7.50
CA TRP A 74 -30.99 -1.73 8.24
C TRP A 74 -31.54 -3.04 8.85
N ARG A 75 -31.40 -4.15 8.13
CA ARG A 75 -31.81 -5.47 8.61
C ARG A 75 -30.76 -6.18 9.50
N GLY A 76 -29.75 -5.45 9.97
CA GLY A 76 -28.78 -5.92 10.96
C GLY A 76 -27.59 -6.71 10.43
N SER A 77 -27.37 -6.77 9.11
CA SER A 77 -26.27 -7.54 8.50
C SER A 77 -24.99 -6.74 8.26
N GLN A 78 -24.87 -5.55 8.86
CA GLN A 78 -23.73 -4.63 8.76
C GLN A 78 -22.36 -5.25 9.09
N GLY A 79 -22.27 -6.06 10.16
CA GLY A 79 -21.00 -6.70 10.53
C GLY A 79 -20.53 -7.74 9.52
N ARG A 80 -21.47 -8.54 8.99
CA ARG A 80 -21.20 -9.49 7.90
C ARG A 80 -20.81 -8.74 6.63
N LEU A 81 -21.56 -7.72 6.25
CA LEU A 81 -21.29 -6.89 5.08
C LEU A 81 -19.89 -6.26 5.14
N PHE A 82 -19.49 -5.72 6.30
CA PHE A 82 -18.16 -5.15 6.46
C PHE A 82 -17.05 -6.21 6.42
N GLY A 83 -17.27 -7.38 7.03
CA GLY A 83 -16.34 -8.50 6.95
C GLY A 83 -16.13 -8.97 5.52
N ASP A 84 -17.21 -9.19 4.78
CA ASP A 84 -17.16 -9.63 3.39
C ASP A 84 -16.55 -8.55 2.48
N LEU A 85 -16.84 -7.26 2.73
CA LEU A 85 -16.22 -6.12 2.03
C LEU A 85 -14.70 -6.10 2.21
N LYS A 86 -14.20 -6.26 3.44
CA LYS A 86 -12.76 -6.33 3.69
C LYS A 86 -12.11 -7.52 2.97
N ASN A 87 -12.78 -8.67 2.99
CA ASN A 87 -12.27 -9.88 2.33
C ASN A 87 -12.15 -9.68 0.82
N VAL A 88 -13.20 -9.18 0.15
CA VAL A 88 -13.14 -8.97 -1.30
C VAL A 88 -12.11 -7.90 -1.70
N ILE A 89 -11.94 -6.84 -0.90
CA ILE A 89 -10.88 -5.84 -1.12
C ILE A 89 -9.51 -6.52 -1.02
N LYS A 90 -9.28 -7.26 0.07
CA LYS A 90 -8.01 -7.96 0.31
C LYS A 90 -7.68 -8.94 -0.81
N GLU A 91 -8.62 -9.83 -1.16
CA GLU A 91 -8.42 -10.83 -2.22
C GLU A 91 -8.12 -10.18 -3.57
N THR A 92 -8.84 -9.09 -3.90
CA THR A 92 -8.61 -8.35 -5.14
C THR A 92 -7.22 -7.71 -5.17
N LEU A 93 -6.79 -7.08 -4.06
CA LEU A 93 -5.46 -6.48 -3.96
C LEU A 93 -4.35 -7.53 -3.98
N VAL A 94 -4.54 -8.71 -3.37
CA VAL A 94 -3.58 -9.82 -3.45
C VAL A 94 -3.43 -10.29 -4.89
N SER A 95 -4.53 -10.42 -5.64
CA SER A 95 -4.49 -10.76 -7.06
C SER A 95 -3.75 -9.71 -7.89
N LEU A 96 -4.02 -8.43 -7.67
CA LEU A 96 -3.33 -7.32 -8.33
C LEU A 96 -1.83 -7.29 -7.98
N ASN A 97 -1.48 -7.54 -6.71
CA ASN A 97 -0.08 -7.63 -6.31
C ASN A 97 0.62 -8.78 -7.02
N GLY A 98 0.00 -9.97 -7.12
CA GLY A 98 0.57 -11.09 -7.88
C GLY A 98 0.87 -10.73 -9.34
N GLN A 99 -0.04 -9.99 -10.00
CA GLN A 99 0.16 -9.51 -11.37
C GLN A 99 1.26 -8.43 -11.47
N LEU A 100 1.38 -7.58 -10.46
CA LEU A 100 2.42 -6.56 -10.36
C LEU A 100 3.80 -7.19 -10.16
N GLN A 101 3.94 -8.12 -9.22
CA GLN A 101 5.20 -8.81 -8.93
C GLN A 101 5.65 -9.73 -10.07
N SER A 102 4.73 -10.12 -10.96
CA SER A 102 5.04 -10.87 -12.18
C SER A 102 5.60 -10.00 -13.32
N SER A 103 5.87 -8.71 -13.09
CA SER A 103 6.43 -7.81 -14.11
C SER A 103 7.86 -8.22 -14.48
N GLN A 104 8.16 -8.29 -15.78
CA GLN A 104 9.44 -8.79 -16.27
C GLN A 104 10.55 -7.74 -16.23
N ASN A 105 10.17 -6.46 -16.24
CA ASN A 105 11.09 -5.34 -16.22
C ASN A 105 10.53 -4.14 -15.43
N LEU A 106 11.40 -3.17 -15.18
CA LEU A 106 11.10 -2.00 -14.37
C LEU A 106 10.03 -1.09 -15.00
N ASP A 107 9.99 -1.01 -16.33
CA ASP A 107 9.06 -0.15 -17.05
C ASP A 107 7.62 -0.67 -16.96
N GLU A 108 7.46 -1.98 -17.19
CA GLU A 108 6.20 -2.69 -16.99
C GLU A 108 5.71 -2.54 -15.54
N PHE A 109 6.60 -2.69 -14.56
CA PHE A 109 6.28 -2.50 -13.16
C PHE A 109 5.76 -1.08 -12.88
N VAL A 110 6.46 -0.04 -13.35
CA VAL A 110 6.07 1.37 -13.17
C VAL A 110 4.68 1.62 -13.76
N MET A 111 4.43 1.12 -14.97
CA MET A 111 3.16 1.32 -15.65
C MET A 111 2.01 0.61 -14.93
N LYS A 112 2.20 -0.65 -14.52
CA LYS A 112 1.19 -1.40 -13.75
C LYS A 112 0.95 -0.79 -12.38
N PHE A 113 2.01 -0.45 -11.64
CA PHE A 113 1.90 0.16 -10.32
C PHE A 113 1.11 1.47 -10.39
N ALA A 114 1.44 2.34 -11.34
CA ALA A 114 0.73 3.59 -11.54
C ALA A 114 -0.75 3.38 -11.89
N ALA A 115 -1.06 2.40 -12.75
CA ALA A 115 -2.44 2.08 -13.11
C ALA A 115 -3.23 1.56 -11.90
N ILE A 116 -2.63 0.66 -11.12
CA ILE A 116 -3.23 0.08 -9.90
C ILE A 116 -3.47 1.18 -8.86
N LEU A 117 -2.47 2.01 -8.57
CA LEU A 117 -2.57 3.10 -7.59
C LEU A 117 -3.64 4.13 -7.98
N SER A 118 -3.61 4.60 -9.23
CA SER A 118 -4.55 5.61 -9.71
C SER A 118 -5.99 5.07 -9.73
N ASN A 119 -6.17 3.79 -10.10
CA ASN A 119 -7.47 3.14 -10.03
C ASN A 119 -7.94 2.94 -8.58
N HIS A 120 -7.04 2.57 -7.66
CA HIS A 120 -7.37 2.43 -6.24
C HIS A 120 -7.87 3.73 -5.62
N LEU A 121 -7.24 4.86 -5.95
CA LEU A 121 -7.73 6.18 -5.54
C LEU A 121 -9.15 6.47 -6.05
N ARG A 122 -9.43 6.16 -7.32
CA ARG A 122 -10.80 6.29 -7.86
C ARG A 122 -11.78 5.34 -7.16
N ALA A 123 -11.35 4.12 -6.85
CA ALA A 123 -12.15 3.13 -6.15
C ALA A 123 -12.51 3.60 -4.74
N ILE A 124 -11.58 4.24 -4.01
CA ILE A 124 -11.84 4.84 -2.70
C ILE A 124 -13.01 5.83 -2.79
N ASP A 125 -13.02 6.70 -3.80
CA ASP A 125 -14.07 7.70 -3.97
C ASP A 125 -15.43 7.04 -4.32
N VAL A 126 -15.43 6.11 -5.28
CA VAL A 126 -16.64 5.40 -5.74
C VAL A 126 -17.24 4.54 -4.63
N LEU A 127 -16.43 3.70 -3.99
CA LEU A 127 -16.89 2.82 -2.91
C LEU A 127 -17.23 3.62 -1.64
N GLY A 128 -16.50 4.69 -1.35
CA GLY A 128 -16.84 5.60 -0.26
C GLY A 128 -18.24 6.19 -0.40
N SER A 129 -18.66 6.55 -1.62
CA SER A 129 -20.01 7.02 -1.88
C SER A 129 -21.07 5.92 -1.79
N VAL A 130 -20.81 4.75 -2.38
CA VAL A 130 -21.76 3.62 -2.41
C VAL A 130 -21.96 3.02 -1.01
N PHE A 131 -20.92 2.94 -0.19
CA PHE A 131 -20.95 2.40 1.17
C PHE A 131 -21.09 3.48 2.26
N ALA A 132 -21.45 4.72 1.90
CA ALA A 132 -21.49 5.84 2.85
C ALA A 132 -22.36 5.56 4.09
N TYR A 133 -23.47 4.83 3.92
CA TYR A 133 -24.32 4.44 5.05
C TYR A 133 -23.57 3.50 6.02
N LEU A 134 -23.02 2.39 5.52
CA LEU A 134 -22.23 1.44 6.32
C LEU A 134 -21.04 2.13 7.00
N ASP A 135 -20.34 3.01 6.28
CA ASP A 135 -19.23 3.79 6.83
C ASP A 135 -19.68 4.65 8.01
N SER A 136 -20.80 5.37 7.86
CA SER A 136 -21.31 6.27 8.88
C SER A 136 -21.91 5.57 10.10
N THR A 137 -22.64 4.47 9.93
CA THR A 137 -23.44 3.86 11.01
C THR A 137 -22.79 2.65 11.66
N TYR A 138 -21.72 2.11 11.06
CA TYR A 138 -21.08 0.89 11.55
C TYR A 138 -19.56 1.05 11.66
N ILE A 139 -18.88 1.46 10.59
CA ILE A 139 -17.40 1.54 10.64
C ILE A 139 -16.96 2.63 11.61
N LYS A 140 -17.54 3.83 11.50
CA LYS A 140 -17.24 4.94 12.44
C LYS A 140 -17.69 4.63 13.85
N ASP A 141 -18.94 4.19 14.02
CA ASP A 141 -19.53 4.03 15.35
C ASP A 141 -18.99 2.82 16.13
N VAL A 142 -18.72 1.71 15.45
CA VAL A 142 -18.31 0.44 16.10
C VAL A 142 -16.80 0.23 16.06
N HIS A 143 -16.12 0.64 14.99
CA HIS A 143 -14.69 0.43 14.82
C HIS A 143 -13.84 1.69 15.04
N ASN A 144 -14.46 2.86 15.24
CA ASN A 144 -13.77 4.15 15.31
C ASN A 144 -12.81 4.36 14.12
N ASP A 145 -13.27 3.95 12.94
CA ASP A 145 -12.49 3.96 11.70
C ASP A 145 -13.35 4.46 10.53
N ASN A 146 -12.81 4.51 9.32
CA ASN A 146 -13.58 4.79 8.11
C ASN A 146 -13.11 3.93 6.92
N LEU A 147 -13.99 3.73 5.95
CA LEU A 147 -13.74 2.88 4.78
C LEU A 147 -12.52 3.34 3.98
N ARG A 148 -12.31 4.67 3.84
CA ARG A 148 -11.12 5.20 3.17
C ARG A 148 -9.85 4.70 3.86
N HIS A 149 -9.78 4.80 5.19
CA HIS A 149 -8.61 4.34 5.94
C HIS A 149 -8.40 2.83 5.79
N VAL A 150 -9.46 2.01 5.91
CA VAL A 150 -9.41 0.55 5.66
C VAL A 150 -8.85 0.22 4.28
N MET A 151 -9.29 0.93 3.24
CA MET A 151 -8.82 0.73 1.87
C MET A 151 -7.38 1.17 1.66
N VAL A 152 -6.97 2.30 2.26
CA VAL A 152 -5.59 2.80 2.21
C VAL A 152 -4.66 1.83 2.94
N GLU A 153 -5.03 1.40 4.15
CA GLU A 153 -4.25 0.43 4.92
C GLU A 153 -4.09 -0.88 4.15
N SER A 154 -5.17 -1.41 3.57
CA SER A 154 -5.12 -2.64 2.77
C SER A 154 -4.16 -2.52 1.59
N PHE A 155 -4.17 -1.38 0.87
CA PHE A 155 -3.23 -1.13 -0.22
C PHE A 155 -1.79 -1.04 0.26
N VAL A 156 -1.56 -0.33 1.37
CA VAL A 156 -0.22 -0.17 1.95
C VAL A 156 0.34 -1.53 2.33
N GLN A 157 -0.43 -2.35 3.03
CA GLN A 157 0.02 -3.65 3.53
C GLN A 157 0.26 -4.66 2.42
N ILE A 158 -0.57 -4.68 1.38
CA ILE A 158 -0.55 -5.74 0.36
C ILE A 158 0.31 -5.36 -0.86
N ILE A 159 0.26 -4.10 -1.28
CA ILE A 159 0.93 -3.64 -2.51
C ILE A 159 2.15 -2.81 -2.20
N LEU A 160 2.02 -1.78 -1.35
CA LEU A 160 3.10 -0.82 -1.15
C LEU A 160 4.31 -1.45 -0.44
N LYS A 161 4.09 -2.21 0.64
CA LYS A 161 5.17 -2.87 1.39
C LYS A 161 5.98 -3.84 0.53
N GLU A 162 5.31 -4.68 -0.26
CA GLU A 162 5.98 -5.63 -1.16
C GLU A 162 6.73 -4.91 -2.30
N SER A 163 6.29 -3.72 -2.66
CA SER A 163 6.87 -2.90 -3.73
C SER A 163 7.93 -1.90 -3.25
N GLU A 164 8.17 -1.81 -1.94
CA GLU A 164 8.87 -0.72 -1.27
C GLU A 164 10.31 -0.56 -1.79
N MET A 165 11.05 -1.66 -1.86
CA MET A 165 12.44 -1.69 -2.33
C MET A 165 12.57 -1.33 -3.81
N GLN A 166 11.64 -1.80 -4.64
CA GLN A 166 11.63 -1.51 -6.06
C GLN A 166 11.28 -0.03 -6.34
N LEU A 167 10.30 0.52 -5.62
CA LEU A 167 9.94 1.94 -5.70
C LEU A 167 11.09 2.84 -5.24
N MET A 168 11.76 2.48 -4.14
CA MET A 168 12.95 3.20 -3.68
C MET A 168 14.02 3.29 -4.76
N TYR A 169 14.32 2.17 -5.41
CA TYR A 169 15.31 2.11 -6.48
C TYR A 169 14.93 3.03 -7.65
N ILE A 170 13.67 2.97 -8.07
CA ILE A 170 13.12 3.81 -9.15
C ILE A 170 13.23 5.30 -8.77
N PHE A 171 12.83 5.66 -7.54
CA PHE A 171 12.83 7.05 -7.08
C PHE A 171 14.24 7.62 -6.97
N LYS A 172 15.21 6.82 -6.51
CA LYS A 172 16.63 7.22 -6.50
C LYS A 172 17.16 7.49 -7.90
N LYS A 173 16.89 6.60 -8.87
CA LYS A 173 17.29 6.82 -10.26
C LYS A 173 16.77 8.14 -10.82
N VAL A 174 15.54 8.51 -10.48
CA VAL A 174 14.95 9.79 -10.90
C VAL A 174 15.70 10.98 -10.28
N ILE A 175 16.01 10.94 -8.98
CA ILE A 175 16.77 12.01 -8.30
C ILE A 175 18.20 12.13 -8.82
N GLU A 176 18.84 11.00 -9.12
CA GLU A 176 20.20 10.93 -9.66
C GLU A 176 20.27 11.33 -11.15
N ASN A 177 19.15 11.74 -11.76
CA ASN A 177 19.02 12.04 -13.19
C ASN A 177 19.50 10.89 -14.10
N THR A 178 19.39 9.65 -13.61
CA THR A 178 19.69 8.46 -14.41
C THR A 178 18.57 8.25 -15.42
N PRO A 179 18.88 8.00 -16.71
CA PRO A 179 17.86 7.73 -17.71
C PRO A 179 16.95 6.58 -17.29
N ILE A 180 15.65 6.89 -17.14
CA ILE A 180 14.59 5.93 -16.86
C ILE A 180 13.41 6.23 -17.77
N ALA A 181 12.83 5.19 -18.35
CA ALA A 181 11.60 5.32 -19.10
C ALA A 181 10.46 5.81 -18.16
N ASN A 182 9.47 6.50 -18.74
CA ASN A 182 8.26 6.89 -18.01
C ASN A 182 8.47 7.78 -16.77
N ALA A 183 9.49 8.66 -16.77
CA ALA A 183 9.74 9.62 -15.69
C ALA A 183 8.49 10.48 -15.31
N ASN A 184 7.65 10.86 -16.28
CA ASN A 184 6.39 11.55 -16.00
C ASN A 184 5.43 10.68 -15.19
N LYS A 185 5.35 9.38 -15.50
CA LYS A 185 4.50 8.43 -14.78
C LYS A 185 4.98 8.24 -13.34
N ILE A 186 6.29 8.28 -13.11
CA ILE A 186 6.86 8.25 -11.74
C ILE A 186 6.44 9.49 -10.95
N LYS A 187 6.42 10.67 -11.58
CA LYS A 187 5.89 11.89 -10.93
C LYS A 187 4.40 11.74 -10.59
N ASP A 188 3.61 11.11 -11.47
CA ASP A 188 2.20 10.82 -11.19
C ASP A 188 2.06 9.86 -10.00
N ILE A 189 2.88 8.80 -9.93
CA ILE A 189 2.93 7.88 -8.78
C ILE A 189 3.20 8.67 -7.48
N VAL A 190 4.20 9.56 -7.48
CA VAL A 190 4.54 10.35 -6.29
C VAL A 190 3.37 11.21 -5.83
N ARG A 191 2.66 11.87 -6.77
CA ARG A 191 1.47 12.68 -6.44
C ARG A 191 0.32 11.83 -5.91
N ASP A 192 0.06 10.69 -6.55
CA ASP A 192 -1.02 9.79 -6.18
C ASP A 192 -0.75 9.11 -4.82
N LEU A 193 0.50 8.70 -4.55
CA LEU A 193 0.90 8.16 -3.24
C LEU A 193 0.70 9.20 -2.15
N PHE A 194 1.13 10.45 -2.39
CA PHE A 194 0.95 11.53 -1.43
C PHE A 194 -0.54 11.85 -1.18
N LYS A 195 -1.37 11.85 -2.24
CA LYS A 195 -2.83 12.03 -2.13
C LYS A 195 -3.47 10.89 -1.34
N MET A 196 -2.97 9.65 -1.48
CA MET A 196 -3.47 8.48 -0.77
C MET A 196 -3.11 8.54 0.72
N SER A 197 -1.82 8.71 1.03
CA SER A 197 -1.29 8.82 2.38
C SER A 197 -0.04 9.70 2.40
N THR A 198 -0.04 10.72 3.25
CA THR A 198 1.12 11.59 3.47
C THR A 198 2.32 10.84 4.03
N ASP A 199 2.10 9.70 4.70
CA ASP A 199 3.19 8.89 5.25
C ASP A 199 4.07 8.29 4.15
N SER A 200 3.55 8.14 2.92
CA SER A 200 4.34 7.65 1.77
C SER A 200 5.59 8.49 1.47
N LEU A 201 5.71 9.69 2.04
CA LEU A 201 6.92 10.51 2.05
C LEU A 201 8.18 9.73 2.47
N TYR A 202 8.06 8.71 3.33
CA TYR A 202 9.21 7.91 3.76
C TYR A 202 9.91 7.19 2.60
N LEU A 203 9.29 7.05 1.43
CA LEU A 203 9.88 6.35 0.28
C LEU A 203 11.01 7.16 -0.37
N ASN A 204 10.85 8.48 -0.49
CA ASN A 204 11.89 9.40 -0.93
C ASN A 204 11.49 10.86 -0.66
N PRO A 205 11.82 11.43 0.52
CA PRO A 205 11.38 12.77 0.90
C PRO A 205 11.77 13.86 -0.10
N LEU A 206 12.97 13.77 -0.69
CA LEU A 206 13.50 14.76 -1.66
C LEU A 206 12.71 14.73 -2.97
N LEU A 207 12.35 13.54 -3.47
CA LEU A 207 11.55 13.41 -4.68
C LEU A 207 10.16 13.99 -4.48
N PHE A 208 9.51 13.71 -3.36
CA PHE A 208 8.18 14.27 -3.06
C PHE A 208 8.23 15.81 -2.99
N GLN A 209 9.24 16.38 -2.33
CA GLN A 209 9.43 17.83 -2.26
C GLN A 209 9.69 18.46 -3.63
N SER A 210 10.43 17.79 -4.52
CA SER A 210 10.69 18.30 -5.87
C SER A 210 9.47 18.21 -6.80
N VAL A 211 8.61 17.20 -6.63
CA VAL A 211 7.45 16.96 -7.50
C VAL A 211 6.21 17.73 -7.03
N ILE A 212 6.04 17.93 -5.73
CA ILE A 212 4.85 18.52 -5.11
C ILE A 212 5.20 19.92 -4.61
N SER A 213 4.80 20.94 -5.37
CA SER A 213 4.99 22.34 -5.00
C SER A 213 4.20 22.69 -3.73
N GLY A 214 4.85 23.34 -2.76
CA GLY A 214 4.19 23.82 -1.55
C GLY A 214 3.74 22.72 -0.59
N ILE A 215 4.43 21.58 -0.58
CA ILE A 215 4.10 20.44 0.29
C ILE A 215 4.02 20.88 1.76
N ARG A 216 2.87 20.64 2.40
CA ARG A 216 2.74 20.77 3.85
C ARG A 216 3.35 19.52 4.48
N LEU A 217 4.47 19.70 5.17
CA LEU A 217 5.14 18.58 5.84
C LEU A 217 4.24 18.07 6.97
N PRO A 218 4.03 16.75 7.06
CA PRO A 218 3.22 16.19 8.13
C PRO A 218 3.96 16.33 9.47
N PRO A 219 3.25 16.31 10.63
CA PRO A 219 3.87 16.50 11.94
C PRO A 219 4.97 15.48 12.27
N ASN A 220 4.84 14.25 11.75
CA ASN A 220 5.78 13.14 11.90
C ASN A 220 6.89 13.14 10.83
N PHE A 221 7.14 14.25 10.13
CA PHE A 221 8.06 14.28 8.99
C PHE A 221 9.48 13.80 9.33
N GLU A 222 9.98 14.09 10.52
CA GLU A 222 11.33 13.64 10.92
C GLU A 222 11.39 12.12 11.09
N ASP A 223 10.33 11.49 11.61
CA ASP A 223 10.23 10.02 11.70
C ASP A 223 10.22 9.39 10.30
N LEU A 224 9.51 10.01 9.34
CA LEU A 224 9.48 9.56 7.95
C LEU A 224 10.86 9.68 7.28
N ARG A 225 11.63 10.73 7.59
CA ARG A 225 13.02 10.86 7.13
C ARG A 225 13.93 9.80 7.72
N MET A 226 13.80 9.50 9.02
CA MET A 226 14.55 8.44 9.65
C MET A 226 14.21 7.08 9.05
N LYS A 227 12.94 6.81 8.78
CA LYS A 227 12.51 5.59 8.08
C LYS A 227 13.09 5.51 6.67
N TYR A 228 13.10 6.61 5.91
CA TYR A 228 13.77 6.67 4.61
C TYR A 228 15.26 6.29 4.73
N MET A 229 15.99 6.84 5.71
CA MET A 229 17.42 6.57 5.90
C MET A 229 17.68 5.09 6.25
N GLN A 230 16.82 4.48 7.07
CA GLN A 230 16.90 3.06 7.41
C GLN A 230 16.72 2.20 6.15
N LEU A 231 15.69 2.48 5.37
CA LEU A 231 15.37 1.75 4.15
C LEU A 231 16.43 1.95 3.05
N ASP A 232 17.01 3.15 2.94
CA ASP A 232 18.13 3.43 2.05
C ASP A 232 19.37 2.60 2.43
N THR A 233 19.66 2.52 3.74
CA THR A 233 20.76 1.72 4.27
C THR A 233 20.55 0.24 3.98
N GLU A 234 19.34 -0.27 4.25
CA GLU A 234 18.97 -1.66 3.95
C GLU A 234 19.13 -1.98 2.46
N TYR A 235 18.64 -1.10 1.57
CA TYR A 235 18.82 -1.24 0.13
C TYR A 235 20.29 -1.29 -0.28
N ARG A 236 21.14 -0.41 0.29
CA ARG A 236 22.58 -0.41 -0.01
C ARG A 236 23.26 -1.69 0.45
N LEU A 237 22.88 -2.22 1.62
CA LEU A 237 23.39 -3.49 2.12
C LEU A 237 22.96 -4.64 1.21
N MET A 238 21.68 -4.75 0.86
CA MET A 238 21.19 -5.80 -0.05
C MET A 238 21.88 -5.74 -1.41
N ARG A 239 22.20 -4.56 -1.94
CA ARG A 239 23.02 -4.43 -3.17
C ARG A 239 24.48 -4.80 -2.93
N GLY A 240 25.09 -4.33 -1.84
CA GLY A 240 26.48 -4.61 -1.50
C GLY A 240 26.76 -6.09 -1.23
N TYR A 241 25.79 -6.86 -0.73
CA TYR A 241 25.87 -8.32 -0.60
C TYR A 241 25.74 -9.06 -1.95
N ASN A 242 25.08 -8.44 -2.94
CA ASN A 242 24.95 -9.01 -4.30
C ASN A 242 26.08 -8.58 -5.26
N ASP A 243 26.93 -7.65 -4.82
CA ASP A 243 28.14 -7.19 -5.52
C ASP A 243 29.42 -7.76 -4.87
N GLU A 244 29.39 -8.97 -4.27
CA GLU A 244 30.65 -9.71 -4.07
C GLU A 244 31.16 -10.16 -5.45
N PRO A 245 32.36 -9.75 -5.88
CA PRO A 245 32.99 -10.34 -7.05
C PRO A 245 33.41 -11.75 -6.66
N SER A 246 32.52 -12.72 -6.89
CA SER A 246 32.90 -14.12 -6.96
C SER A 246 33.67 -14.32 -8.26
N ASP A 247 34.95 -14.65 -8.08
CA ASP A 247 35.92 -15.27 -9.00
C ASP A 247 36.78 -14.38 -9.93
N PRO A 248 37.96 -14.86 -10.41
CA PRO A 248 38.78 -16.01 -9.98
C PRO A 248 40.28 -15.65 -9.81
N LYS A 249 41.04 -16.48 -9.06
CA LYS A 249 42.50 -16.68 -9.14
C LYS A 249 43.35 -15.48 -9.62
N CYS A 250 43.82 -14.66 -8.68
CA CYS A 250 45.10 -13.96 -8.88
C CYS A 250 46.17 -14.63 -8.01
N SER A 251 46.98 -15.45 -8.67
CA SER A 251 48.20 -16.06 -8.15
C SER A 251 49.16 -14.98 -7.65
N LEU A 252 49.07 -14.64 -6.36
CA LEU A 252 50.17 -14.01 -5.65
C LEU A 252 51.14 -15.10 -5.22
N SER A 253 52.12 -15.30 -6.09
CA SER A 253 53.42 -15.86 -5.79
C SER A 253 53.82 -15.54 -4.35
N LYS A 254 53.89 -16.57 -3.51
CA LYS A 254 54.49 -16.50 -2.18
C LYS A 254 55.93 -16.03 -2.34
N ARG A 255 56.20 -14.75 -2.08
CA ARG A 255 57.53 -14.26 -1.76
C ARG A 255 57.68 -14.42 -0.24
N THR A 256 57.98 -15.63 0.20
CA THR A 256 58.51 -15.87 1.54
C THR A 256 59.99 -15.55 1.53
N VAL A 257 60.36 -14.53 2.30
CA VAL A 257 61.73 -14.25 2.70
C VAL A 257 62.17 -15.37 3.66
N SER A 258 63.26 -16.06 3.34
CA SER A 258 64.06 -16.85 4.28
C SER A 258 65.51 -16.77 3.82
N ALA A 259 66.38 -16.39 4.76
CA ALA A 259 67.81 -16.19 4.57
C ALA A 259 68.60 -17.51 4.63
N ARG A 260 69.86 -17.44 4.16
CA ARG A 260 71.03 -18.35 4.39
C ARG A 260 71.00 -19.66 3.59
N ASP A 261 72.06 -20.12 2.91
CA ASP A 261 73.51 -19.90 2.99
C ASP A 261 74.22 -20.06 1.62
N GLU A 262 75.45 -19.57 1.61
CA GLU A 262 76.65 -19.78 0.76
C GLU A 262 76.61 -20.79 -0.41
N ASP A 263 77.06 -20.39 -1.60
CA ASP A 263 78.42 -20.71 -2.10
C ASP A 263 78.62 -20.33 -3.58
N ASP A 264 79.66 -19.51 -3.77
CA ASP A 264 80.76 -19.70 -4.72
C ASP A 264 80.65 -19.44 -6.25
N TYR A 265 81.80 -18.94 -6.73
CA TYR A 265 82.33 -18.78 -8.09
C TYR A 265 81.76 -17.76 -9.11
N ASN A 266 82.41 -16.58 -9.07
CA ASN A 266 83.41 -16.12 -10.06
C ASN A 266 82.98 -15.50 -11.41
N ALA A 267 83.77 -14.47 -11.74
CA ALA A 267 84.19 -13.98 -13.05
C ALA A 267 83.38 -12.88 -13.76
N SER A 268 83.99 -11.67 -13.70
CA SER A 268 84.41 -10.87 -14.87
C SER A 268 83.34 -10.12 -15.66
N SER A 269 83.27 -8.79 -15.70
CA SER A 269 84.23 -7.75 -16.16
C SER A 269 83.64 -7.02 -17.38
N CYS A 270 84.00 -5.74 -17.52
CA CYS A 270 83.80 -4.81 -18.65
C CYS A 270 82.45 -4.07 -18.74
N LYS A 271 82.42 -2.74 -18.50
CA LYS A 271 82.65 -1.63 -19.47
C LYS A 271 81.62 -1.66 -20.61
N ARG A 272 80.90 -0.59 -20.97
CA ARG A 272 81.40 0.76 -21.34
C ARG A 272 80.22 1.69 -21.68
N ARG A 273 80.45 2.99 -21.55
CA ARG A 273 79.66 4.12 -22.08
C ARG A 273 79.49 4.07 -23.61
N GLN A 274 78.42 4.67 -24.14
CA GLN A 274 78.36 5.81 -25.11
C GLN A 274 76.92 5.94 -25.68
N ILE A 275 76.23 7.10 -25.61
CA ILE A 275 76.27 8.32 -26.47
C ILE A 275 75.76 8.11 -27.91
N GLY A 276 74.62 8.74 -28.21
CA GLY A 276 74.22 9.36 -29.49
C GLY A 276 73.66 8.45 -30.58
N PRO A 277 72.91 8.99 -31.57
CA PRO A 277 72.65 10.40 -31.89
C PRO A 277 71.32 10.96 -31.34
#